data_AF-K1UL50-F1
#
_entry.id   AF-K1UL50-F1
#
_cell.length_a   1.000
_cell.length_b   1.000
_cell.length_c   1.000
_cell.angle_alpha   90.00
_cell.angle_beta   90.00
_cell.angle_gamma   90.00
#
_symmetry.space_group_name_H-M   'P 1'
#
loop_
_entity.id
_entity.type
_entity.pdbx_description
1 polymer ?
#
loop_
_entity_poly.entity_id
_entity_poly.type
_entity_poly.pdbx_seq_one_letter_code
_entity_poly.pdbx_strand_id
1 'polypeptide(L)'
;NALLKARYIFDNYHLDCFADDTGLEVEALGGAPGVYSARYAGDAHNSEANMKKLLKDMEGIENRKAQFRTVFVLIIDGKEHLFEGIVKGEITKNRKGASGFGYDPIFIPEGYTQTFAEMGNELKNKISHRALATNKLCKFLMR
;
A
#
# COMPACT_ATOMS: atom_id res chain seq x y z
N ASN A 1 6.70 -6.12 -9.23
CA ASN A 1 7.79 -5.64 -8.34
C ASN A 1 8.11 -6.58 -7.20
N ALA A 2 7.15 -6.97 -6.34
CA ALA A 2 7.42 -7.88 -5.20
C ALA A 2 8.14 -9.18 -5.63
N LEU A 3 7.63 -9.83 -6.69
CA LEU A 3 8.24 -11.03 -7.25
C LEU A 3 9.68 -10.80 -7.76
N LEU A 4 9.92 -9.68 -8.45
CA LEU A 4 11.26 -9.34 -8.93
C LEU A 4 12.25 -9.16 -7.76
N LYS A 5 11.80 -8.52 -6.68
CA LYS A 5 12.60 -8.35 -5.46
C LYS A 5 12.91 -9.69 -4.78
N ALA A 6 11.90 -10.55 -4.62
CA ALA A 6 12.09 -11.86 -4.00
C ALA A 6 13.01 -12.76 -4.84
N ARG A 7 12.76 -12.86 -6.16
CA ARG A 7 13.61 -13.63 -7.09
C ARG A 7 15.05 -13.16 -7.07
N TYR A 8 15.29 -11.84 -7.10
CA TYR A 8 16.64 -11.31 -7.03
C TYR A 8 17.38 -11.82 -5.78
N ILE A 9 16.74 -11.79 -4.59
CA ILE A 9 17.37 -12.31 -3.38
C ILE A 9 17.57 -13.83 -3.46
N PHE A 10 16.56 -14.58 -3.88
CA PHE A 10 16.65 -16.04 -3.97
C PHE A 10 17.72 -16.51 -4.97
N ASP A 11 17.80 -15.89 -6.14
CA ASP A 11 18.73 -16.27 -7.21
C ASP A 11 20.20 -15.97 -6.84
N ASN A 12 20.44 -14.95 -6.01
CA ASN A 12 21.80 -14.55 -5.60
C ASN A 12 22.28 -15.25 -4.32
N TYR A 13 21.38 -15.60 -3.41
CA TYR A 13 21.74 -16.10 -2.08
C TYR A 13 21.23 -17.51 -1.79
N HIS A 14 20.28 -18.03 -2.58
CA HIS A 14 19.66 -19.34 -2.39
C HIS A 14 19.07 -19.55 -0.99
N LEU A 15 18.54 -18.47 -0.40
CA LEU A 15 17.87 -18.47 0.89
C LEU A 15 16.37 -18.23 0.71
N ASP A 16 15.57 -18.91 1.54
CA ASP A 16 14.16 -18.59 1.67
C ASP A 16 14.00 -17.11 2.03
N CYS A 17 13.12 -16.44 1.32
CA CYS A 17 13.00 -14.99 1.42
C CYS A 17 11.57 -14.55 1.11
N PHE A 18 11.23 -13.35 1.54
CA PHE A 18 10.01 -12.71 1.07
C PHE A 18 10.26 -11.24 0.77
N ALA A 19 9.45 -10.70 -0.14
CA ALA A 19 9.45 -9.28 -0.47
C ALA A 19 8.02 -8.79 -0.67
N ASP A 20 7.78 -7.51 -0.39
CA ASP A 20 6.48 -6.88 -0.61
C ASP A 20 6.55 -5.81 -1.69
N ASP A 21 5.41 -5.44 -2.25
CA ASP A 21 5.22 -4.17 -2.96
C ASP A 21 3.86 -3.61 -2.63
N THR A 22 3.81 -2.30 -2.39
CA THR A 22 2.60 -1.61 -1.92
C THR A 22 2.31 -0.41 -2.83
N GLY A 23 1.03 -0.23 -3.17
CA GLY A 23 0.56 0.91 -3.96
C GLY A 23 -0.81 1.39 -3.52
N LEU A 24 -1.10 2.65 -3.84
CA LEU A 24 -2.41 3.27 -3.79
C LEU A 24 -2.98 3.32 -5.21
N GLU A 25 -4.21 2.88 -5.39
CA GLU A 25 -4.92 2.87 -6.68
C GLU A 25 -6.16 3.74 -6.54
N VAL A 26 -6.29 4.82 -7.32
CA VAL A 26 -7.47 5.69 -7.32
C VAL A 26 -8.32 5.40 -8.55
N GLU A 27 -9.59 5.08 -8.33
CA GLU A 27 -10.52 4.62 -9.38
C GLU A 27 -10.67 5.66 -10.49
N ALA A 28 -10.93 6.92 -10.13
CA ALA A 28 -11.12 8.01 -11.07
C ALA A 28 -9.85 8.39 -11.87
N LEU A 29 -8.67 7.93 -11.43
CA LEU A 29 -7.40 8.15 -12.13
C LEU A 29 -6.93 6.89 -12.87
N GLY A 30 -7.83 5.95 -13.15
CA GLY A 30 -7.50 4.70 -13.84
C GLY A 30 -6.53 3.80 -13.07
N GLY A 31 -6.54 3.89 -11.74
CA GLY A 31 -5.64 3.13 -10.86
C GLY A 31 -4.31 3.83 -10.54
N ALA A 32 -4.07 5.05 -11.04
CA ALA A 32 -2.92 5.83 -10.59
C ALA A 32 -3.06 6.23 -9.11
N PRO A 33 -1.96 6.35 -8.34
CA PRO A 33 -0.56 6.20 -8.77
C PRO A 33 -0.07 4.75 -8.97
N GLY A 34 -0.74 3.75 -8.41
CA GLY A 34 -0.44 2.33 -8.60
C GLY A 34 1.00 1.97 -8.20
N VAL A 35 1.72 1.27 -9.08
CA VAL A 35 3.14 0.88 -8.87
C VAL A 35 4.11 2.08 -8.80
N TYR A 36 3.66 3.28 -9.16
CA TYR A 36 4.40 4.54 -9.05
C TYR A 36 4.10 5.28 -7.75
N SER A 37 3.35 4.69 -6.82
CA SER A 37 2.96 5.32 -5.54
C SER A 37 4.12 5.98 -4.79
N ALA A 38 5.28 5.34 -4.75
CA ALA A 38 6.46 5.88 -4.06
C ALA A 38 7.14 7.04 -4.81
N ARG A 39 6.87 7.23 -6.10
CA ARG A 39 7.54 8.19 -7.01
C ARG A 39 6.55 8.96 -7.89
N TYR A 40 5.34 9.17 -7.39
CA TYR A 40 4.25 9.71 -8.19
C TYR A 40 4.51 11.15 -8.66
N ALA A 41 5.20 11.94 -7.84
CA ALA A 41 5.67 13.29 -8.15
C ALA A 41 7.13 13.34 -8.64
N GLY A 42 7.67 12.21 -9.10
CA GLY A 42 9.05 12.07 -9.57
C GLY A 42 9.92 11.19 -8.66
N ASP A 43 11.18 11.02 -9.04
CA ASP A 43 12.08 10.00 -8.46
C ASP A 43 12.62 10.32 -7.06
N ALA A 44 12.31 11.50 -6.50
CA ALA A 44 12.81 11.94 -5.20
C ALA A 44 12.17 11.23 -3.99
N HIS A 45 11.30 10.23 -4.20
CA HIS A 45 10.60 9.50 -3.14
C HIS A 45 9.93 10.37 -2.07
N ASN A 46 9.45 11.55 -2.46
CA ASN A 46 8.93 12.56 -1.54
C ASN A 46 7.42 12.37 -1.32
N SER A 47 7.04 11.88 -0.14
CA SER A 47 5.64 11.60 0.21
C SER A 47 4.75 12.84 0.20
N GLU A 48 5.26 14.00 0.64
CA GLU A 48 4.50 15.26 0.62
C GLU A 48 4.25 15.73 -0.81
N ALA A 49 5.26 15.65 -1.68
CA ALA A 49 5.11 15.97 -3.10
C ALA A 49 4.12 15.02 -3.79
N ASN A 50 4.19 13.72 -3.48
CA ASN A 50 3.28 12.70 -3.99
C ASN A 50 1.82 12.97 -3.59
N MET A 51 1.57 13.27 -2.31
CA MET A 51 0.23 13.62 -1.82
C MET A 51 -0.28 14.91 -2.47
N LYS A 52 0.55 15.96 -2.53
CA LYS A 52 0.17 17.24 -3.14
C LYS A 52 -0.21 17.06 -4.61
N LYS A 53 0.57 16.27 -5.35
CA LYS A 53 0.25 15.94 -6.75
C LYS A 53 -1.06 15.18 -6.84
N LEU A 54 -1.29 14.16 -6.00
CA LEU A 54 -2.53 13.40 -6.03
C LEU A 54 -3.75 14.25 -5.73
N LEU A 55 -3.70 15.09 -4.70
CA LEU A 55 -4.80 15.99 -4.37
C LEU A 55 -5.10 16.95 -5.52
N LYS A 56 -4.06 17.50 -6.16
CA LYS A 56 -4.18 18.36 -7.35
C LYS A 56 -4.82 17.64 -8.52
N ASP A 57 -4.34 16.43 -8.84
CA ASP A 57 -4.86 15.63 -9.97
C ASP A 57 -6.32 15.20 -9.75
N MET A 58 -6.79 15.23 -8.51
CA MET A 58 -8.17 14.95 -8.15
C MET A 58 -9.02 16.21 -7.89
N GLU A 59 -8.53 17.41 -8.20
CA GLU A 59 -9.34 18.64 -8.10
C GLU A 59 -10.56 18.56 -9.02
N GLY A 60 -11.74 18.90 -8.51
CA GLY A 60 -13.01 18.82 -9.25
C GLY A 60 -13.56 17.41 -9.48
N ILE A 61 -12.87 16.35 -9.02
CA ILE A 61 -13.34 14.97 -9.16
C ILE A 61 -14.14 14.55 -7.92
N GLU A 62 -15.41 14.17 -8.14
CA GLU A 62 -16.32 13.69 -7.09
C GLU A 62 -16.12 12.21 -6.75
N ASN A 63 -15.79 11.35 -7.73
CA ASN A 63 -15.47 9.95 -7.43
C ASN A 63 -14.06 9.87 -6.80
N ARG A 64 -14.02 9.66 -5.48
CA ARG A 64 -12.76 9.59 -4.72
C ARG A 64 -12.41 8.21 -4.23
N LYS A 65 -13.08 7.17 -4.74
CA LYS A 65 -12.80 5.78 -4.39
C LYS A 65 -11.35 5.43 -4.69
N ALA A 66 -10.71 4.80 -3.73
CA ALA A 66 -9.34 4.35 -3.82
C ALA A 66 -9.15 3.06 -3.03
N GLN A 67 -8.05 2.38 -3.28
CA GLN A 67 -7.63 1.26 -2.47
C GLN A 67 -6.13 1.24 -2.29
N PHE A 68 -5.69 0.86 -1.11
CA PHE A 68 -4.33 0.37 -0.94
C PHE A 68 -4.27 -1.11 -1.24
N ARG A 69 -3.24 -1.52 -1.97
CA ARG A 69 -2.92 -2.92 -2.27
C ARG A 69 -1.49 -3.20 -1.85
N THR A 70 -1.30 -4.32 -1.16
CA THR A 70 0.02 -4.89 -0.87
C THR A 70 0.04 -6.33 -1.31
N VAL A 71 1.11 -6.70 -2.02
CA VAL A 71 1.37 -8.08 -2.41
C VAL A 71 2.69 -8.50 -1.81
N PHE A 72 2.66 -9.54 -0.99
CA PHE A 72 3.85 -10.25 -0.51
C PHE A 72 4.12 -11.43 -1.44
N VAL A 73 5.40 -11.66 -1.74
CA VAL A 73 5.89 -12.87 -2.39
C VAL A 73 6.84 -13.55 -1.43
N LEU A 74 6.53 -14.79 -1.04
CA LEU A 74 7.42 -15.69 -0.31
C LEU A 74 8.00 -16.68 -1.31
N ILE A 75 9.32 -16.87 -1.26
CA ILE A 75 10.01 -17.99 -1.87
C ILE A 75 10.49 -18.88 -0.73
N ILE A 76 9.94 -20.09 -0.64
CA ILE A 76 10.29 -21.09 0.38
C ILE A 76 10.44 -22.45 -0.30
N ASP A 77 11.54 -23.17 -0.01
CA ASP A 77 11.87 -24.44 -0.68
C ASP A 77 11.87 -24.32 -2.23
N GLY A 78 12.27 -23.15 -2.74
CA GLY A 78 12.25 -22.82 -4.17
C GLY A 78 10.85 -22.63 -4.78
N LYS A 79 9.79 -22.56 -3.98
CA LYS A 79 8.40 -22.34 -4.44
C LYS A 79 7.92 -20.93 -4.12
N GLU A 80 7.25 -20.33 -5.11
CA GLU A 80 6.71 -18.97 -5.02
C GLU A 80 5.27 -18.99 -4.48
N HIS A 81 5.00 -18.16 -3.48
CA HIS A 81 3.68 -17.99 -2.88
C HIS A 81 3.32 -16.51 -2.78
N LEU A 82 2.11 -16.14 -3.21
CA LEU A 82 1.64 -14.75 -3.21
C LEU A 82 0.56 -14.54 -2.16
N PHE A 83 0.68 -13.43 -1.41
CA PHE A 83 -0.31 -13.03 -0.40
C PHE A 83 -0.69 -11.58 -0.62
N GLU A 84 -1.97 -11.34 -0.94
CA GLU A 84 -2.49 -10.00 -1.20
C GLU A 84 -3.30 -9.48 -0.01
N GLY A 85 -3.09 -8.22 0.35
CA GLY A 85 -3.97 -7.46 1.21
C GLY A 85 -4.46 -6.21 0.50
N ILE A 86 -5.77 -6.00 0.51
CA ILE A 86 -6.42 -4.81 -0.07
C ILE A 86 -7.26 -4.14 1.01
N VAL A 87 -7.15 -2.82 1.10
CA VAL A 87 -8.09 -1.99 1.87
C VAL A 87 -8.68 -0.94 0.95
N LYS A 88 -10.00 -0.98 0.81
CA LYS A 88 -10.78 0.02 0.08
C LYS A 88 -11.05 1.23 0.96
N GLY A 89 -11.27 2.36 0.32
CA GLY A 89 -11.51 3.63 0.99
C GLY A 89 -11.68 4.77 0.01
N GLU A 90 -11.46 5.98 0.50
CA GLU A 90 -11.61 7.20 -0.28
C GLU A 90 -10.48 8.20 -0.01
N ILE A 91 -10.15 9.00 -1.02
CA ILE A 91 -9.19 10.09 -0.90
C ILE A 91 -9.89 11.35 -0.39
N THR A 92 -9.37 11.96 0.66
CA THR A 92 -9.91 13.22 1.19
C THR A 92 -9.64 14.40 0.26
N LYS A 93 -10.35 15.51 0.47
CA LYS A 93 -10.04 16.80 -0.20
C LYS A 93 -8.85 17.51 0.44
N ASN A 94 -8.62 17.29 1.73
CA ASN A 94 -7.57 17.93 2.51
C ASN A 94 -6.88 16.92 3.42
N ARG A 95 -5.60 17.15 3.70
CA ARG A 95 -4.81 16.37 4.66
C ARG A 95 -5.42 16.44 6.06
N LYS A 96 -5.48 15.29 6.74
CA LYS A 96 -5.85 15.18 8.16
C LYS A 96 -4.95 14.17 8.86
N GLY A 97 -4.56 14.47 10.10
CA GLY A 97 -3.61 13.67 10.87
C GLY A 97 -2.16 13.90 10.46
N ALA A 98 -1.23 13.40 11.27
CA ALA A 98 0.22 13.57 11.10
C ALA A 98 1.02 12.28 11.31
N SER A 99 0.37 11.20 11.73
CA SER A 99 1.00 9.89 11.92
C SER A 99 1.06 9.10 10.60
N GLY A 100 1.79 7.98 10.61
CA GLY A 100 1.90 7.12 9.43
C GLY A 100 2.91 7.65 8.39
N PHE A 101 2.72 7.25 7.13
CA PHE A 101 3.61 7.54 6.02
C PHE A 101 2.86 7.57 4.68
N GLY A 102 3.50 8.09 3.64
CA GLY A 102 2.94 8.08 2.29
C GLY A 102 1.61 8.84 2.22
N TYR A 103 0.56 8.16 1.78
CA TYR A 103 -0.78 8.75 1.57
C TYR A 103 -1.74 8.56 2.75
N ASP A 104 -1.28 8.02 3.89
CA ASP A 104 -2.11 7.85 5.08
C ASP A 104 -2.88 9.13 5.48
N PRO A 105 -2.31 10.35 5.39
CA PRO A 105 -3.01 11.57 5.77
C PRO A 105 -4.17 11.99 4.87
N ILE A 106 -4.36 11.31 3.74
CA ILE A 106 -5.43 11.63 2.79
C ILE A 106 -6.28 10.42 2.43
N PHE A 107 -6.14 9.30 3.13
CA PHE A 107 -6.88 8.07 2.85
C PHE A 107 -7.77 7.69 4.04
N ILE A 108 -9.07 7.60 3.81
CA ILE A 108 -10.06 7.10 4.78
C ILE A 108 -10.46 5.69 4.36
N PRO A 109 -10.19 4.65 5.17
CA PRO A 109 -10.64 3.29 4.86
C PRO A 109 -12.17 3.16 4.99
N GLU A 110 -12.77 2.27 4.19
CA GLU A 110 -14.20 1.93 4.28
C GLU A 110 -14.61 1.56 5.71
N GLY A 111 -15.76 2.08 6.17
CA GLY A 111 -16.27 1.84 7.52
C GLY A 111 -15.71 2.79 8.59
N TYR A 112 -14.86 3.74 8.22
CA TYR A 112 -14.29 4.75 9.12
C TYR A 112 -14.52 6.17 8.61
N THR A 113 -14.37 7.15 9.50
CA THR A 113 -14.46 8.59 9.19
C THR A 113 -13.13 9.33 9.33
N GLN A 114 -12.12 8.65 9.88
CA GLN A 114 -10.79 9.17 10.14
C GLN A 114 -9.81 8.68 9.07
N THR A 115 -8.82 9.49 8.72
CA THR A 115 -7.74 9.04 7.85
C THR A 115 -6.84 8.04 8.57
N PHE A 116 -6.06 7.24 7.84
CA PHE A 116 -5.06 6.38 8.47
C PHE A 116 -4.05 7.15 9.33
N ALA A 117 -3.77 8.41 9.03
CA ALA A 117 -2.86 9.25 9.83
C ALA A 117 -3.51 9.83 11.10
N GLU A 118 -4.84 9.84 11.17
CA GLU A 118 -5.61 10.16 12.39
C GLU A 118 -5.82 8.91 13.25
N MET A 119 -5.71 7.72 12.66
CA MET A 119 -5.73 6.46 13.40
C MET A 119 -4.42 6.24 14.15
N GLY A 120 -4.51 5.78 15.40
CA GLY A 120 -3.34 5.27 16.11
C GLY A 120 -2.75 4.04 15.42
N ASN A 121 -1.44 3.83 15.58
CA ASN A 121 -0.72 2.71 14.97
C ASN A 121 -1.35 1.34 15.31
N GLU A 122 -1.90 1.19 16.52
CA GLU A 122 -2.51 -0.06 16.96
C GLU A 122 -3.71 -0.46 16.09
N LEU A 123 -4.62 0.48 15.82
CA LEU A 123 -5.79 0.22 14.97
C LEU A 123 -5.36 -0.01 13.52
N LYS A 124 -4.48 0.84 12.99
CA LYS A 124 -3.97 0.71 11.62
C LYS A 124 -3.30 -0.66 11.40
N ASN A 125 -2.52 -1.14 12.37
CA ASN A 125 -1.84 -2.44 12.30
C ASN A 125 -2.80 -3.64 12.35
N LYS A 126 -4.08 -3.44 12.70
CA LYS A 126 -5.10 -4.50 12.64
C LYS A 126 -5.81 -4.53 11.29
N ILE A 127 -6.04 -3.37 10.67
CA ILE A 127 -6.92 -3.24 9.50
C ILE A 127 -6.22 -2.92 8.18
N SER A 128 -4.95 -2.54 8.21
CA SER A 128 -4.23 -2.11 6.99
C SER A 128 -4.04 -3.23 5.99
N HIS A 129 -3.86 -2.84 4.71
CA HIS A 129 -3.51 -3.73 3.61
C HIS A 129 -2.32 -4.63 3.94
N ARG A 130 -1.31 -4.09 4.62
CA ARG A 130 -0.11 -4.83 5.00
C ARG A 130 -0.43 -5.83 6.11
N ALA A 131 -1.23 -5.45 7.11
CA ALA A 131 -1.69 -6.38 8.14
C ALA A 131 -2.46 -7.56 7.55
N LEU A 132 -3.34 -7.31 6.58
CA LEU A 132 -4.09 -8.36 5.88
C LEU A 132 -3.16 -9.31 5.11
N ALA A 133 -2.17 -8.78 4.38
CA ALA A 133 -1.17 -9.58 3.67
C ALA A 133 -0.31 -10.41 4.65
N THR A 134 0.17 -9.79 5.73
CA THR A 134 0.95 -10.45 6.79
C THR A 134 0.16 -11.58 7.43
N ASN A 135 -1.10 -11.37 7.78
CA ASN A 135 -1.94 -12.42 8.39
C ASN A 135 -2.11 -13.63 7.47
N LYS A 136 -2.24 -13.41 6.15
CA LYS A 136 -2.29 -14.50 5.17
C LYS A 136 -0.98 -15.26 5.09
N LEU A 137 0.16 -14.55 5.09
CA LEU A 137 1.50 -15.15 5.13
C LEU A 137 1.72 -15.97 6.41
N CYS A 138 1.44 -15.41 7.59
CA CYS A 138 1.58 -16.12 8.87
C CYS A 138 0.70 -17.37 8.90
N LYS A 139 -0.56 -17.27 8.43
CA LYS A 139 -1.46 -18.44 8.34
C LYS A 139 -0.93 -19.52 7.40
N PHE A 140 -0.15 -19.17 6.39
CA PHE A 140 0.49 -20.15 5.51
C PHE A 140 1.67 -20.84 6.21
N LEU A 141 2.53 -20.08 6.89
CA LEU A 141 3.72 -20.59 7.58
C LEU A 141 3.41 -21.42 8.84
N MET A 142 2.23 -21.23 9.43
CA MET A 142 1.78 -21.97 10.61
C MET A 142 1.05 -23.29 10.29
N ARG A 143 0.93 -23.66 9.01
CA ARG A 143 0.37 -24.94 8.58
C ARG A 143 1.45 -25.99 8.54
#